data_AF-A0A0B3SM23-F1
#
_entry.id   AF-A0A0B3SM23-F1
#
_cell.length_a   1.000
_cell.length_b   1.000
_cell.length_c   1.000
_cell.angle_alpha   90.00
_cell.angle_beta   90.00
_cell.angle_gamma   90.00
#
_symmetry.space_group_name_H-M   'P 1'
#
loop_
_entity.id
_entity.type
_entity.pdbx_description
1 polymer ?
#
loop_
_entity_poly.entity_id
_entity_poly.type
_entity_poly.pdbx_seq_one_letter_code
_entity_poly.pdbx_strand_id
1 'polypeptide(L)'
;MVRLILAALLAMTCAAAAEDRAAYLALAEKGWMYELRDRRMRRDIPVHINGRDLAGAALCIVGDPPSEDTRAVIAAFGNLAAQVHGKPLPSRYAGPSARACGTGRTVVLRLYSGDPPDGALTRDIARLNEVYGLGLPRGRHYAVLSPGMAQTFFGRRGTGTHIMVQQEGYRPADALARAFYRSILIEELFQAFTFGMDVLQFDRQGGFLSKLQEVPTDLSRLRWGSPEFMRALLQSNPRGLCAFDLFMMHAVARAPVDQTNEAGFLDYIDSAFDDLAERARASMADPANAPLLAPECGAGPG
;
A
#
# COMPACT_ATOMS: atom_id res chain seq x y z
N MET A 1 5.44 0.35 -49.54
CA MET A 1 5.91 -0.40 -48.36
C MET A 1 6.10 0.47 -47.12
N VAL A 2 6.93 1.53 -47.13
CA VAL A 2 7.21 2.36 -45.94
C VAL A 2 5.94 2.95 -45.29
N ARG A 3 4.98 3.46 -46.08
CA ARG A 3 3.69 3.98 -45.54
C ARG A 3 2.78 2.92 -44.91
N LEU A 4 2.86 1.66 -45.36
CA LEU A 4 2.11 0.53 -44.80
C LEU A 4 2.74 0.03 -43.50
N ILE A 5 4.08 0.06 -43.40
CA ILE A 5 4.82 -0.29 -42.18
C ILE A 5 4.60 0.78 -41.09
N LEU A 6 4.61 2.07 -41.45
CA LEU A 6 4.34 3.15 -40.51
C LEU A 6 2.89 3.10 -39.96
N ALA A 7 1.91 2.84 -40.84
CA ALA A 7 0.51 2.69 -40.44
C ALA A 7 0.28 1.45 -39.55
N ALA A 8 0.98 0.34 -39.83
CA ALA A 8 0.92 -0.86 -39.00
C ALA A 8 1.55 -0.63 -37.60
N LEU A 9 2.68 0.08 -37.53
CA LEU A 9 3.32 0.44 -36.26
C LEU A 9 2.44 1.37 -35.42
N LEU A 10 1.85 2.40 -36.05
CA LEU A 10 0.91 3.32 -35.38
C LEU A 10 -0.37 2.60 -34.90
N ALA A 11 -0.91 1.68 -35.71
CA ALA A 11 -2.08 0.88 -35.32
C ALA A 11 -1.79 -0.07 -34.15
N MET A 12 -0.61 -0.69 -34.12
CA MET A 12 -0.18 -1.56 -33.01
C MET A 12 0.03 -0.78 -31.71
N THR A 13 0.59 0.43 -31.76
CA THR A 13 0.77 1.27 -30.57
C THR A 13 -0.55 1.79 -29.99
N CYS A 14 -1.53 2.12 -30.85
CA CYS A 14 -2.85 2.54 -30.39
C CYS A 14 -3.66 1.39 -29.77
N ALA A 15 -3.53 0.18 -30.29
CA ALA A 15 -4.21 -1.00 -29.73
C ALA A 15 -3.69 -1.34 -28.33
N ALA A 16 -2.37 -1.35 -28.13
CA ALA A 16 -1.76 -1.61 -26.82
C ALA A 16 -2.14 -0.55 -25.78
N ALA A 17 -2.09 0.74 -26.13
CA ALA A 17 -2.47 1.82 -25.22
C ALA A 17 -3.97 1.80 -24.86
N ALA A 18 -4.84 1.41 -25.80
CA ALA A 18 -6.27 1.26 -25.54
C ALA A 18 -6.58 0.04 -24.64
N GLU A 19 -5.84 -1.05 -24.82
CA GLU A 19 -5.93 -2.26 -23.98
C GLU A 19 -5.46 -1.98 -22.55
N ASP A 20 -4.36 -1.24 -22.37
CA ASP A 20 -3.86 -0.78 -21.08
C ASP A 20 -4.89 0.12 -20.36
N ARG A 21 -5.53 1.05 -21.07
CA ARG A 21 -6.56 1.95 -20.52
C ARG A 21 -7.77 1.19 -20.02
N ALA A 22 -8.32 0.29 -20.83
CA ALA A 22 -9.47 -0.52 -20.44
C ALA A 22 -9.15 -1.41 -19.22
N ALA A 23 -7.97 -2.04 -19.20
CA ALA A 23 -7.55 -2.87 -18.09
C ALA A 23 -7.38 -2.07 -16.79
N TYR A 24 -6.77 -0.88 -16.87
CA TYR A 24 -6.58 -0.01 -15.70
C TYR A 24 -7.91 0.52 -15.16
N LEU A 25 -8.83 0.93 -16.02
CA LEU A 25 -10.16 1.40 -15.59
C LEU A 25 -10.97 0.28 -14.94
N ALA A 26 -10.97 -0.92 -15.54
CA ALA A 26 -11.63 -2.08 -14.96
C ALA A 26 -11.02 -2.46 -13.60
N LEU A 27 -9.69 -2.34 -13.48
CA LEU A 27 -8.97 -2.60 -12.24
C LEU A 27 -9.30 -1.56 -11.16
N ALA A 28 -9.31 -0.28 -11.52
CA ALA A 28 -9.68 0.81 -10.62
C ALA A 28 -11.14 0.68 -10.16
N GLU A 29 -12.07 0.35 -11.06
CA GLU A 29 -13.47 0.12 -10.73
C GLU A 29 -13.64 -1.02 -9.71
N LYS A 30 -12.93 -2.14 -9.92
CA LYS A 30 -12.98 -3.30 -9.01
C LYS A 30 -12.34 -3.02 -7.64
N GLY A 31 -11.25 -2.25 -7.60
CA GLY A 31 -10.45 -2.03 -6.40
C GLY A 31 -10.84 -0.80 -5.56
N TRP A 32 -11.41 0.25 -6.15
CA TRP A 32 -11.68 1.54 -5.46
C TRP A 32 -13.15 1.82 -5.16
N MET A 33 -14.08 1.08 -5.78
CA MET A 33 -15.50 1.15 -5.44
C MET A 33 -15.83 0.13 -4.33
N TYR A 34 -15.16 0.24 -3.18
CA TYR A 34 -15.51 -0.58 -2.01
C TYR A 34 -16.49 0.16 -1.11
N GLU A 35 -17.56 -0.54 -0.74
CA GLU A 35 -18.43 -0.09 0.35
C GLU A 35 -17.74 -0.36 1.68
N LEU A 36 -17.57 0.68 2.49
CA LEU A 36 -17.33 0.50 3.91
C LEU A 36 -18.50 -0.30 4.48
N ARG A 37 -18.27 -1.58 4.78
CA ARG A 37 -19.25 -2.37 5.52
C ARG A 37 -19.39 -1.74 6.90
N ASP A 38 -20.41 -0.90 7.06
CA ASP A 38 -20.88 -0.33 8.31
C ASP A 38 -21.37 -1.48 9.21
N ARG A 39 -20.42 -2.21 9.79
CA ARG A 39 -20.68 -3.25 10.76
C ARG A 39 -20.20 -2.77 12.12
N ARG A 40 -21.20 -2.30 12.87
CA ARG A 40 -21.32 -2.42 14.33
C ARG A 40 -20.46 -1.45 15.15
N MET A 41 -20.76 -0.17 15.02
CA MET A 41 -21.03 0.69 16.17
C MET A 41 -21.61 2.00 15.63
N ARG A 42 -22.89 2.28 15.94
CA ARG A 42 -23.51 3.60 15.72
C ARG A 42 -22.59 4.68 16.30
N ARG A 43 -21.75 5.25 15.45
CA ARG A 43 -20.83 6.34 15.80
C ARG A 43 -21.08 7.42 14.79
N ASP A 44 -21.53 8.55 15.31
CA ASP A 44 -21.63 9.81 14.57
C ASP A 44 -20.21 10.38 14.38
N ILE A 45 -19.38 9.64 13.67
CA ILE A 45 -18.01 10.01 13.29
C ILE A 45 -17.99 9.92 11.76
N PRO A 46 -17.82 11.05 11.05
CA PRO A 46 -17.75 11.03 9.61
C PRO A 46 -16.53 10.22 9.18
N VAL A 47 -16.74 9.29 8.24
CA VAL A 47 -15.66 8.61 7.56
C VAL A 47 -15.37 9.37 6.28
N HIS A 48 -14.11 9.75 6.11
CA HIS A 48 -13.61 10.45 4.93
C HIS A 48 -12.37 9.71 4.46
N ILE A 49 -12.41 9.22 3.22
CA ILE A 49 -11.33 8.42 2.64
C ILE A 49 -10.75 9.20 1.47
N ASN A 50 -9.56 9.75 1.68
CA ASN A 50 -8.78 10.34 0.61
C ASN A 50 -7.30 10.11 0.90
N GLY A 51 -6.57 9.40 0.03
CA GLY A 51 -5.13 9.16 0.25
C GLY A 51 -4.30 10.46 0.29
N ARG A 52 -4.82 11.59 -0.24
CA ARG A 52 -4.24 12.92 -0.04
C ARG A 52 -4.15 13.33 1.44
N ASP A 53 -4.97 12.76 2.32
CA ASP A 53 -4.92 12.99 3.76
C ASP A 53 -3.63 12.51 4.42
N LEU A 54 -2.83 11.69 3.73
CA LEU A 54 -1.49 11.30 4.17
C LEU A 54 -0.36 12.06 3.45
N ALA A 55 -0.68 12.95 2.50
CA ALA A 55 0.31 13.80 1.84
C ALA A 55 1.03 14.75 2.83
N GLY A 56 2.30 14.44 3.12
CA GLY A 56 3.11 15.16 4.12
C GLY A 56 2.93 14.70 5.56
N ALA A 57 2.29 13.54 5.80
CA ALA A 57 2.30 12.90 7.11
C ALA A 57 3.73 12.52 7.53
N ALA A 58 3.97 12.37 8.83
CA ALA A 58 5.21 11.79 9.34
C ALA A 58 5.08 10.27 9.49
N LEU A 59 6.10 9.51 9.07
CA LEU A 59 6.19 8.08 9.35
C LEU A 59 6.95 7.87 10.66
N CYS A 60 6.22 7.54 11.72
CA CYS A 60 6.80 7.22 13.02
C CYS A 60 7.03 5.71 13.14
N ILE A 61 8.29 5.29 13.11
CA ILE A 61 8.69 3.90 13.15
C ILE A 61 8.88 3.48 14.60
N VAL A 62 8.24 2.39 15.03
CA VAL A 62 8.31 1.86 16.39
C VAL A 62 8.51 0.35 16.43
N GLY A 63 8.84 -0.18 17.61
CA GLY A 63 9.10 -1.61 17.79
C GLY A 63 10.57 -1.92 17.57
N ASP A 64 10.85 -2.92 16.75
CA ASP A 64 12.23 -3.30 16.46
C ASP A 64 12.92 -2.22 15.62
N PRO A 65 14.24 -2.01 15.80
CA PRO A 65 15.00 -1.14 14.90
C PRO A 65 14.85 -1.63 13.45
N PRO A 66 14.66 -0.74 12.47
CA PRO A 66 14.54 -1.16 11.08
C PRO A 66 15.82 -1.87 10.62
N SER A 67 15.70 -2.95 9.84
CA SER A 67 16.83 -3.56 9.15
C SER A 67 17.37 -2.63 8.04
N GLU A 68 18.48 -3.01 7.41
CA GLU A 68 19.02 -2.25 6.27
C GLU A 68 18.04 -2.22 5.09
N ASP A 69 17.48 -3.38 4.72
CA ASP A 69 16.47 -3.49 3.67
C ASP A 69 15.20 -2.70 4.00
N THR A 70 14.73 -2.77 5.25
CA THR A 70 13.57 -1.98 5.70
C THR A 70 13.85 -0.48 5.57
N ARG A 71 15.05 -0.01 5.94
CA ARG A 71 15.44 1.40 5.74
C ARG A 71 15.47 1.79 4.28
N ALA A 72 16.00 0.93 3.41
CA ALA A 72 16.06 1.19 1.97
C ALA A 72 14.67 1.32 1.35
N VAL A 73 13.73 0.43 1.70
CA VAL A 73 12.33 0.50 1.25
C VAL A 73 11.65 1.77 1.77
N ILE A 74 11.80 2.10 3.06
CA ILE A 74 11.21 3.32 3.63
C ILE A 74 11.75 4.59 2.96
N ALA A 75 13.06 4.63 2.69
CA ALA A 75 13.69 5.77 2.01
C ALA A 75 13.19 5.90 0.56
N ALA A 76 13.15 4.80 -0.19
CA ALA A 76 12.61 4.79 -1.55
C ALA A 76 11.14 5.19 -1.58
N PHE A 77 10.33 4.70 -0.63
CA PHE A 77 8.92 5.08 -0.51
C PHE A 77 8.75 6.55 -0.14
N GLY A 78 9.61 7.09 0.72
CA GLY A 78 9.63 8.52 1.02
C GLY A 78 9.95 9.39 -0.20
N ASN A 79 10.86 8.94 -1.07
CA ASN A 79 11.15 9.61 -2.35
C ASN A 79 9.94 9.55 -3.29
N LEU A 80 9.32 8.38 -3.45
CA LEU A 80 8.12 8.22 -4.28
C LEU A 80 6.97 9.09 -3.78
N ALA A 81 6.68 9.09 -2.47
CA ALA A 81 5.64 9.92 -1.88
C ALA A 81 5.91 11.41 -2.09
N ALA A 82 7.18 11.85 -2.02
CA ALA A 82 7.56 13.22 -2.32
C ALA A 82 7.38 13.57 -3.80
N GLN A 83 7.72 12.65 -4.71
CA GLN A 83 7.51 12.82 -6.15
C GLN A 83 6.00 12.93 -6.48
N VAL A 84 5.17 12.10 -5.87
CA VAL A 84 3.72 12.03 -6.13
C VAL A 84 2.98 13.23 -5.51
N HIS A 85 3.25 13.55 -4.24
CA HIS A 85 2.47 14.54 -3.49
C HIS A 85 3.13 15.93 -3.40
N GLY A 86 4.37 16.08 -3.87
CA GLY A 86 5.15 17.31 -3.72
C GLY A 86 5.50 17.66 -2.27
N LYS A 87 5.37 16.70 -1.34
CA LYS A 87 5.62 16.89 0.09
C LYS A 87 6.49 15.76 0.62
N PRO A 88 7.52 16.04 1.42
CA PRO A 88 8.35 15.00 1.99
C PRO A 88 7.52 14.08 2.89
N LEU A 89 8.01 12.85 3.09
CA LEU A 89 7.54 11.91 4.11
C LEU A 89 8.58 11.82 5.22
N PRO A 90 8.56 12.70 6.25
CA PRO A 90 9.54 12.65 7.31
C PRO A 90 9.41 11.33 8.07
N SER A 91 10.46 10.52 8.06
CA SER A 91 10.51 9.25 8.78
C SER A 91 11.46 9.32 9.97
N ARG A 92 11.07 8.78 11.12
CA ARG A 92 12.00 8.60 12.25
C ARG A 92 11.70 7.35 13.06
N TYR A 93 12.75 6.73 13.58
CA TYR A 93 12.61 5.69 14.61
C TYR A 93 12.38 6.33 15.98
N ALA A 94 11.29 5.95 16.63
CA ALA A 94 10.83 6.49 17.90
C ALA A 94 10.96 5.49 19.06
N GLY A 95 11.68 4.38 18.84
CA GLY A 95 11.90 3.36 19.86
C GLY A 95 10.76 2.34 19.95
N PRO A 96 10.53 1.71 21.10
CA PRO A 96 9.63 0.53 21.19
C PRO A 96 8.12 0.86 21.12
N SER A 97 7.72 2.12 21.29
CA SER A 97 6.34 2.50 21.60
C SER A 97 5.81 3.68 20.80
N ALA A 98 4.56 3.59 20.33
CA ALA A 98 3.86 4.68 19.64
C ALA A 98 3.61 5.92 20.51
N ARG A 99 3.84 5.87 21.83
CA ARG A 99 3.76 7.05 22.71
C ARG A 99 4.70 8.17 22.27
N ALA A 100 5.83 7.81 21.67
CA ALA A 100 6.82 8.76 21.20
C ALA A 100 6.47 9.38 19.83
N CYS A 101 5.36 9.00 19.18
CA CYS A 101 5.02 9.41 17.81
C CYS A 101 4.36 10.80 17.66
N GLY A 102 4.13 11.52 18.77
CA GLY A 102 3.43 12.81 18.75
C GLY A 102 1.93 12.67 18.48
N THR A 103 1.28 13.76 18.07
CA THR A 103 -0.19 13.86 17.89
C THR A 103 -0.60 14.55 16.59
N GLY A 104 0.33 14.71 15.63
CA GLY A 104 0.08 15.32 14.33
C GLY A 104 -0.49 14.34 13.30
N ARG A 105 -0.36 14.68 12.02
CA ARG A 105 -0.59 13.74 10.91
C ARG A 105 0.56 12.73 10.89
N THR A 106 0.39 11.64 11.61
CA THR A 106 1.42 10.62 11.80
C THR A 106 0.86 9.25 11.42
N VAL A 107 1.61 8.52 10.61
CA VAL A 107 1.43 7.09 10.38
C VAL A 107 2.36 6.36 11.33
N VAL A 108 1.82 5.48 12.17
CA VAL A 108 2.63 4.65 13.07
C VAL A 108 2.99 3.37 12.33
N LEU A 109 4.27 3.15 12.03
CA LEU A 109 4.78 1.90 11.46
C LEU A 109 5.44 1.08 12.57
N ARG A 110 4.79 0.01 13.02
CA ARG A 110 5.37 -0.97 13.94
C ARG A 110 6.13 -2.03 13.15
N LEU A 111 7.42 -2.11 13.40
CA LEU A 111 8.25 -3.21 12.94
C LEU A 111 8.40 -4.24 14.04
N TYR A 112 8.38 -5.52 13.67
CA TYR A 112 8.62 -6.60 14.60
C TYR A 112 9.33 -7.78 13.92
N SER A 113 10.07 -8.53 14.73
CA SER A 113 10.83 -9.70 14.32
C SER A 113 10.41 -10.88 15.18
N GLY A 114 10.28 -12.06 14.58
CA GLY A 114 9.82 -13.25 15.29
C GLY A 114 8.31 -13.27 15.50
N ASP A 115 7.89 -13.52 16.75
CA ASP A 115 6.48 -13.79 17.08
C ASP A 115 5.60 -12.52 17.01
N PRO A 116 4.31 -12.66 16.68
CA PRO A 116 3.41 -11.52 16.54
C PRO A 116 3.24 -10.70 17.84
N PRO A 117 3.43 -9.37 17.82
CA PRO A 117 3.47 -8.56 19.02
C PRO A 117 2.08 -8.04 19.46
N ASP A 118 1.11 -8.92 19.70
CA ASP A 118 -0.29 -8.60 20.05
C ASP A 118 -0.43 -7.53 21.15
N GLY A 119 0.35 -7.68 22.22
CA GLY A 119 0.35 -6.72 23.33
C GLY A 119 0.85 -5.34 22.94
N ALA A 120 1.81 -5.26 22.01
CA ALA A 120 2.33 -3.98 21.50
C ALA A 120 1.34 -3.33 20.52
N LEU A 121 0.72 -4.12 19.64
CA LEU A 121 -0.38 -3.69 18.77
C LEU A 121 -1.53 -3.10 19.61
N THR A 122 -1.96 -3.82 20.65
CA THR A 122 -3.02 -3.37 21.56
C THR A 122 -2.68 -2.01 22.20
N ARG A 123 -1.43 -1.81 22.62
CA ARG A 123 -0.98 -0.52 23.20
C ARG A 123 -0.93 0.60 22.19
N ASP A 124 -0.52 0.33 20.95
CA ASP A 124 -0.50 1.33 19.90
C ASP A 124 -1.92 1.76 19.52
N ILE A 125 -2.85 0.81 19.33
CA ILE A 125 -4.26 1.12 19.05
C ILE A 125 -4.89 1.89 20.21
N ALA A 126 -4.58 1.52 21.47
CA ALA A 126 -5.04 2.29 22.63
C ALA A 126 -4.51 3.73 22.61
N ARG A 127 -3.27 3.94 22.17
CA ARG A 127 -2.69 5.28 21.99
C ARG A 127 -3.40 6.04 20.87
N LEU A 128 -3.65 5.43 19.71
CA LEU A 128 -4.40 6.06 18.62
C LEU A 128 -5.82 6.42 19.07
N ASN A 129 -6.47 5.55 19.84
CA ASN A 129 -7.77 5.80 20.44
C ASN A 129 -7.77 7.05 21.32
N GLU A 130 -6.73 7.22 22.13
CA GLU A 130 -6.52 8.40 22.96
C GLU A 130 -6.20 9.65 22.13
N VAL A 131 -5.35 9.58 21.10
CA VAL A 131 -4.96 10.75 20.29
C VAL A 131 -6.12 11.24 19.44
N TYR A 132 -6.69 10.35 18.63
CA TYR A 132 -7.67 10.71 17.61
C TYR A 132 -9.11 10.65 18.11
N GLY A 133 -9.32 10.17 19.33
CA GLY A 133 -10.66 10.07 19.90
C GLY A 133 -11.52 9.08 19.10
N LEU A 134 -10.93 7.92 18.79
CA LEU A 134 -11.57 6.87 17.98
C LEU A 134 -12.84 6.34 18.66
N GLY A 135 -12.88 6.37 19.99
CA GLY A 135 -13.99 5.88 20.82
C GLY A 135 -13.94 4.38 21.08
N LEU A 136 -12.87 3.68 20.71
CA LEU A 136 -12.73 2.23 20.90
C LEU A 136 -12.84 1.84 22.39
N PRO A 137 -13.47 0.68 22.72
CA PRO A 137 -13.56 0.22 24.10
C PRO A 137 -12.19 0.07 24.75
N ARG A 138 -12.05 0.55 25.99
CA ARG A 138 -10.83 0.37 26.79
C ARG A 138 -10.68 -1.10 27.20
N GLY A 139 -9.45 -1.58 27.31
CA GLY A 139 -9.16 -2.95 27.75
C GLY A 139 -9.39 -4.04 26.70
N ARG A 140 -9.80 -3.69 25.47
CA ARG A 140 -9.92 -4.65 24.36
C ARG A 140 -8.54 -5.11 23.90
N HIS A 141 -8.39 -6.42 23.70
CA HIS A 141 -7.22 -7.02 23.07
C HIS A 141 -7.35 -6.97 21.54
N TYR A 142 -6.25 -6.63 20.87
CA TYR A 142 -6.11 -6.67 19.42
C TYR A 142 -4.98 -7.65 19.09
N ALA A 143 -5.31 -8.66 18.28
CA ALA A 143 -4.37 -9.67 17.82
C ALA A 143 -3.85 -9.33 16.43
N VAL A 144 -2.60 -9.67 16.17
CA VAL A 144 -2.01 -9.64 14.84
C VAL A 144 -2.62 -10.76 13.99
N LEU A 145 -3.10 -10.41 12.79
CA LEU A 145 -3.80 -11.36 11.91
C LEU A 145 -3.02 -11.73 10.64
N SER A 146 -1.95 -10.98 10.35
CA SER A 146 -1.09 -11.20 9.18
C SER A 146 0.33 -10.66 9.44
N PRO A 147 1.35 -11.11 8.68
CA PRO A 147 2.71 -10.59 8.76
C PRO A 147 2.83 -9.10 8.40
N GLY A 148 1.93 -8.59 7.56
CA GLY A 148 1.75 -7.18 7.25
C GLY A 148 0.29 -6.81 7.43
N MET A 149 0.00 -5.65 8.03
CA MET A 149 -1.36 -5.08 8.08
C MET A 149 -1.34 -3.56 8.19
N ALA A 150 -2.21 -2.91 7.42
CA ALA A 150 -2.50 -1.48 7.46
C ALA A 150 -3.93 -1.24 7.94
N GLN A 151 -4.07 -0.43 8.98
CA GLN A 151 -5.35 -0.12 9.61
C GLN A 151 -5.49 1.38 9.80
N THR A 152 -6.55 1.95 9.25
CA THR A 152 -6.91 3.34 9.45
C THR A 152 -8.15 3.44 10.30
N PHE A 153 -8.08 4.33 11.29
CA PHE A 153 -9.13 4.56 12.25
C PHE A 153 -9.61 6.00 12.17
N PHE A 154 -10.93 6.17 12.18
CA PHE A 154 -11.59 7.46 12.15
C PHE A 154 -12.04 7.85 13.56
N GLY A 155 -11.73 9.07 13.96
CA GLY A 155 -12.07 9.61 15.27
C GLY A 155 -12.50 11.07 15.21
N ARG A 156 -13.08 11.55 16.31
CA ARG A 156 -13.58 12.93 16.40
C ARG A 156 -12.48 14.00 16.33
N ARG A 157 -11.21 13.61 16.53
CA ARG A 157 -10.04 14.50 16.44
C ARG A 157 -9.19 14.22 15.19
N GLY A 158 -9.75 13.49 14.22
CA GLY A 158 -9.10 13.15 12.97
C GLY A 158 -8.84 11.66 12.80
N THR A 159 -7.96 11.34 11.87
CA THR A 159 -7.68 9.98 11.41
C THR A 159 -6.30 9.54 11.88
N GLY A 160 -6.19 8.29 12.34
CA GLY A 160 -4.93 7.66 12.69
C GLY A 160 -4.70 6.40 11.88
N THR A 161 -3.51 6.25 11.29
CA THR A 161 -3.11 5.05 10.55
C THR A 161 -2.04 4.29 11.33
N HIS A 162 -2.28 3.00 11.53
CA HIS A 162 -1.32 2.04 12.06
C HIS A 162 -0.94 1.06 10.96
N ILE A 163 0.35 0.95 10.69
CA ILE A 163 0.92 -0.09 9.85
C ILE A 163 1.74 -0.99 10.76
N MET A 164 1.67 -2.29 10.56
CA MET A 164 2.49 -3.24 11.27
C MET A 164 3.05 -4.27 10.30
N VAL A 165 4.37 -4.45 10.32
CA VAL A 165 5.08 -5.26 9.33
C VAL A 165 6.14 -6.10 10.03
N GLN A 166 6.15 -7.39 9.72
CA GLN A 166 7.22 -8.30 10.09
C GLN A 166 8.46 -7.95 9.28
N GLN A 167 9.62 -7.96 9.92
CA GLN A 167 10.90 -7.79 9.25
C GLN A 167 11.90 -8.86 9.68
N GLU A 168 13.06 -8.80 9.05
CA GLU A 168 14.24 -9.57 9.41
C GLU A 168 14.62 -9.36 10.88
N GLY A 169 14.91 -10.46 11.58
CA GLY A 169 15.44 -10.41 12.94
C GLY A 169 16.94 -10.18 12.99
N TYR A 170 17.59 -10.63 14.06
CA TYR A 170 19.03 -10.41 14.25
C TYR A 170 19.95 -11.24 13.35
N ARG A 171 19.41 -12.29 12.71
CA ARG A 171 20.19 -13.14 11.78
C ARG A 171 19.95 -12.67 10.36
N PRO A 172 21.02 -12.54 9.54
CA PRO A 172 20.90 -12.23 8.13
C PRO A 172 19.85 -13.08 7.43
N ALA A 173 18.85 -12.44 6.86
CA ALA A 173 17.84 -13.07 6.02
C ALA A 173 18.51 -13.61 4.75
N ASP A 174 18.04 -14.77 4.26
CA ASP A 174 18.40 -15.24 2.93
C ASP A 174 17.65 -14.46 1.84
N ALA A 175 17.88 -14.78 0.57
CA ALA A 175 17.25 -14.08 -0.54
C ALA A 175 15.71 -14.19 -0.55
N LEU A 176 15.17 -15.32 -0.09
CA LEU A 176 13.73 -15.55 -0.02
C LEU A 176 13.11 -14.67 1.06
N ALA A 177 13.67 -14.70 2.27
CA ALA A 177 13.21 -13.91 3.40
C ALA A 177 13.32 -12.40 3.12
N ARG A 178 14.42 -11.93 2.51
CA ARG A 178 14.53 -10.53 2.08
C ARG A 178 13.44 -10.12 1.10
N ALA A 179 13.18 -10.93 0.07
CA ALA A 179 12.10 -10.66 -0.88
C ALA A 179 10.73 -10.63 -0.19
N PHE A 180 10.48 -11.54 0.75
CA PHE A 180 9.26 -11.60 1.54
C PHE A 180 9.05 -10.34 2.38
N TYR A 181 10.01 -9.97 3.22
CA TYR A 181 9.89 -8.79 4.11
C TYR A 181 9.76 -7.50 3.33
N ARG A 182 10.50 -7.36 2.22
CA ARG A 182 10.36 -6.22 1.30
C ARG A 182 8.96 -6.17 0.70
N SER A 183 8.45 -7.28 0.18
CA SER A 183 7.14 -7.36 -0.48
C SER A 183 6.01 -6.90 0.43
N ILE A 184 5.94 -7.42 1.66
CA ILE A 184 4.88 -7.05 2.61
C ILE A 184 5.02 -5.59 3.08
N LEU A 185 6.24 -5.07 3.27
CA LEU A 185 6.43 -3.67 3.63
C LEU A 185 5.96 -2.72 2.53
N ILE A 186 6.28 -3.03 1.28
CA ILE A 186 5.85 -2.25 0.11
C ILE A 186 4.32 -2.26 0.01
N GLU A 187 3.70 -3.44 0.19
CA GLU A 187 2.25 -3.61 0.17
C GLU A 187 1.56 -2.70 1.18
N GLU A 188 1.95 -2.78 2.46
CA GLU A 188 1.29 -2.03 3.52
C GLU A 188 1.49 -0.51 3.39
N LEU A 189 2.67 -0.08 2.95
CA LEU A 189 2.92 1.34 2.67
C LEU A 189 2.05 1.83 1.52
N PHE A 190 1.95 1.07 0.43
CA PHE A 190 1.11 1.42 -0.71
C PHE A 190 -0.37 1.46 -0.35
N GLN A 191 -0.89 0.44 0.34
CA GLN A 191 -2.27 0.40 0.80
C GLN A 191 -2.61 1.60 1.69
N ALA A 192 -1.75 1.88 2.68
CA ALA A 192 -1.97 2.98 3.60
C ALA A 192 -2.01 4.35 2.89
N PHE A 193 -1.06 4.64 2.01
CA PHE A 193 -0.92 5.95 1.36
C PHE A 193 -1.82 6.15 0.14
N THR A 194 -2.44 5.08 -0.36
CA THR A 194 -3.30 5.17 -1.56
C THR A 194 -4.77 4.98 -1.22
N PHE A 195 -5.10 4.00 -0.38
CA PHE A 195 -6.48 3.65 -0.02
C PHE A 195 -6.86 4.10 1.39
N GLY A 196 -5.88 4.32 2.25
CA GLY A 196 -6.14 4.54 3.67
C GLY A 196 -6.80 3.34 4.33
N MET A 197 -6.63 2.12 3.80
CA MET A 197 -7.00 0.85 4.41
C MET A 197 -6.46 -0.34 3.60
N ASP A 198 -6.52 -1.52 4.20
CA ASP A 198 -6.23 -2.78 3.52
C ASP A 198 -7.32 -3.12 2.50
N VAL A 199 -6.91 -3.25 1.24
CA VAL A 199 -7.74 -3.63 0.10
C VAL A 199 -7.10 -4.83 -0.56
N LEU A 200 -7.84 -5.94 -0.58
CA LEU A 200 -7.44 -7.16 -1.27
C LEU A 200 -8.26 -7.35 -2.54
N GLN A 201 -7.58 -7.51 -3.66
CA GLN A 201 -8.22 -7.81 -4.92
C GLN A 201 -7.89 -9.22 -5.38
N PHE A 202 -8.83 -10.15 -5.18
CA PHE A 202 -8.67 -11.48 -5.74
C PHE A 202 -8.82 -11.46 -7.26
N ASP A 203 -7.79 -11.93 -7.94
CA ASP A 203 -7.79 -12.12 -9.37
C ASP A 203 -7.19 -13.47 -9.74
N ARG A 204 -7.92 -14.23 -10.56
CA ARG A 204 -7.47 -15.53 -11.04
C ARG A 204 -7.07 -15.49 -12.51
N GLN A 205 -7.21 -14.35 -13.19
CA GLN A 205 -7.04 -14.23 -14.63
C GLN A 205 -6.04 -13.13 -14.99
N GLY A 206 -5.16 -13.44 -15.95
CA GLY A 206 -4.20 -12.48 -16.51
C GLY A 206 -2.89 -12.34 -15.74
N GLY A 207 -2.02 -11.46 -16.24
CA GLY A 207 -0.83 -11.00 -15.53
C GLY A 207 -1.17 -9.97 -14.46
N PHE A 208 -0.35 -9.92 -13.41
CA PHE A 208 -0.55 -8.94 -12.35
C PHE A 208 -0.24 -7.53 -12.86
N LEU A 209 -1.23 -6.65 -12.82
CA LEU A 209 -1.11 -5.23 -13.10
C LEU A 209 -0.88 -4.41 -11.83
N SER A 210 -1.25 -4.94 -10.65
CA SER A 210 -1.12 -4.30 -9.34
C SER A 210 -0.52 -5.24 -8.30
N LYS A 211 0.24 -4.68 -7.36
CA LYS A 211 0.69 -5.34 -6.13
C LYS A 211 -0.46 -5.94 -5.31
N LEU A 212 -1.66 -5.36 -5.39
CA LEU A 212 -2.84 -5.79 -4.61
C LEU A 212 -3.67 -6.86 -5.30
N GLN A 213 -3.33 -7.22 -6.54
CA GLN A 213 -3.92 -8.39 -7.17
C GLN A 213 -3.30 -9.65 -6.56
N GLU A 214 -4.17 -10.51 -6.05
CA GLU A 214 -3.77 -11.76 -5.40
C GLU A 214 -4.46 -12.97 -6.04
N VAL A 215 -3.69 -14.02 -6.31
CA VAL A 215 -4.19 -15.36 -6.58
C VAL A 215 -4.58 -16.01 -5.24
N PRO A 216 -5.85 -16.37 -5.00
CA PRO A 216 -6.29 -16.93 -3.73
C PRO A 216 -5.47 -18.16 -3.35
N THR A 217 -4.65 -18.03 -2.30
CA THR A 217 -3.74 -19.07 -1.82
C THR A 217 -4.07 -19.40 -0.36
N ASP A 218 -4.28 -20.67 -0.03
CA ASP A 218 -4.55 -21.07 1.35
C ASP A 218 -3.26 -21.10 2.17
N LEU A 219 -3.00 -20.00 2.88
CA LEU A 219 -1.86 -19.85 3.80
C LEU A 219 -2.19 -20.28 5.23
N SER A 220 -3.43 -20.66 5.54
CA SER A 220 -3.91 -20.86 6.92
C SER A 220 -3.20 -21.99 7.68
N ARG A 221 -2.62 -22.94 6.93
CA ARG A 221 -1.90 -24.10 7.48
C ARG A 221 -0.39 -23.92 7.53
N LEU A 222 0.12 -22.83 6.99
CA LEU A 222 1.55 -22.56 6.92
C LEU A 222 1.96 -21.65 8.07
N ARG A 223 3.07 -21.99 8.73
CA ARG A 223 3.61 -21.18 9.82
C ARG A 223 4.21 -19.89 9.25
N TRP A 224 3.84 -18.74 9.81
CA TRP A 224 4.44 -17.47 9.42
C TRP A 224 5.96 -17.50 9.59
N GLY A 225 6.65 -16.91 8.62
CA GLY A 225 8.11 -16.91 8.57
C GLY A 225 8.73 -18.26 8.18
N SER A 226 7.94 -19.31 7.86
CA SER A 226 8.52 -20.51 7.24
C SER A 226 8.84 -20.26 5.77
N PRO A 227 9.87 -20.94 5.20
CA PRO A 227 10.16 -20.83 3.78
C PRO A 227 8.99 -21.19 2.86
N GLU A 228 8.12 -22.12 3.27
CA GLU A 228 6.90 -22.50 2.54
C GLU A 228 5.89 -21.36 2.51
N PHE A 229 5.66 -20.72 3.67
CA PHE A 229 4.78 -19.56 3.78
C PHE A 229 5.29 -18.41 2.90
N MET A 230 6.59 -18.11 3.01
CA MET A 230 7.21 -17.02 2.24
C MET A 230 7.11 -17.25 0.73
N ARG A 231 7.39 -18.48 0.27
CA ARG A 231 7.26 -18.84 -1.15
C ARG A 231 5.82 -18.72 -1.63
N ALA A 232 4.87 -19.29 -0.89
CA ALA A 232 3.46 -19.26 -1.25
C ALA A 232 2.92 -17.82 -1.34
N LEU A 233 3.28 -16.95 -0.39
CA LEU A 233 2.87 -15.55 -0.43
C LEU A 233 3.54 -14.78 -1.58
N LEU A 234 4.84 -14.99 -1.82
CA LEU A 234 5.54 -14.36 -2.95
C LEU A 234 5.11 -14.86 -4.34
N GLN A 235 4.32 -15.94 -4.38
CA GLN A 235 3.69 -16.46 -5.60
C GLN A 235 2.24 -15.98 -5.73
N SER A 236 1.59 -15.57 -4.64
CA SER A 236 0.20 -15.13 -4.68
C SER A 236 0.04 -13.72 -5.23
N ASN A 237 1.05 -12.85 -5.09
CA ASN A 237 1.03 -11.49 -5.62
C ASN A 237 2.43 -10.98 -6.04
N PRO A 238 2.54 -9.85 -6.78
CA PRO A 238 3.82 -9.26 -7.15
C PRO A 238 4.71 -8.94 -5.94
N ARG A 239 6.03 -8.91 -6.12
CA ARG A 239 6.98 -8.63 -5.03
C ARG A 239 7.12 -7.15 -4.68
N GLY A 240 6.48 -6.29 -5.45
CA GLY A 240 6.61 -4.84 -5.39
C GLY A 240 5.55 -4.16 -6.24
N LEU A 241 5.67 -2.84 -6.38
CA LEU A 241 4.72 -1.99 -7.10
C LEU A 241 4.84 -2.19 -8.62
N CYS A 242 3.67 -2.28 -9.25
CA CYS A 242 3.49 -2.29 -10.68
C CYS A 242 3.18 -0.88 -11.21
N ALA A 243 3.16 -0.73 -12.53
CA ALA A 243 2.85 0.55 -13.18
C ALA A 243 1.46 1.10 -12.81
N PHE A 244 0.46 0.24 -12.65
CA PHE A 244 -0.87 0.63 -12.18
C PHE A 244 -0.83 1.22 -10.77
N ASP A 245 -0.01 0.68 -9.87
CA ASP A 245 0.06 1.17 -8.49
C ASP A 245 0.57 2.60 -8.46
N LEU A 246 1.62 2.90 -9.24
CA LEU A 246 2.13 4.26 -9.39
C LEU A 246 1.12 5.19 -10.07
N PHE A 247 0.42 4.70 -11.09
CA PHE A 247 -0.68 5.41 -11.73
C PHE A 247 -1.75 5.81 -10.71
N MET A 248 -2.15 4.90 -9.83
CA MET A 248 -3.15 5.15 -8.80
C MET A 248 -2.65 6.09 -7.69
N MET A 249 -1.38 6.02 -7.29
CA MET A 249 -0.80 7.01 -6.38
C MET A 249 -0.89 8.42 -6.96
N HIS A 250 -0.57 8.60 -8.24
CA HIS A 250 -0.72 9.90 -8.93
C HIS A 250 -2.18 10.32 -9.05
N ALA A 251 -3.09 9.38 -9.32
CA ALA A 251 -4.52 9.65 -9.43
C ALA A 251 -5.07 10.19 -8.09
N VAL A 252 -4.82 9.48 -7.00
CA VAL A 252 -5.21 9.87 -5.64
C VAL A 252 -4.63 11.24 -5.25
N ALA A 253 -3.37 11.49 -5.60
CA ALA A 253 -2.74 12.77 -5.29
C ALA A 253 -3.42 13.96 -5.98
N ARG A 254 -3.94 13.77 -7.20
CA ARG A 254 -4.36 14.86 -8.09
C ARG A 254 -5.86 14.99 -8.28
N ALA A 255 -6.64 13.95 -8.02
CA ALA A 255 -8.07 13.95 -8.26
C ALA A 255 -8.78 15.09 -7.48
N PRO A 256 -9.64 15.88 -8.14
CA PRO A 256 -10.37 16.98 -7.51
C PRO A 256 -11.66 16.47 -6.83
N VAL A 257 -11.56 15.36 -6.12
CA VAL A 257 -12.65 14.69 -5.42
C VAL A 257 -12.50 14.87 -3.91
N ASP A 258 -13.62 14.86 -3.19
CA ASP A 258 -13.57 14.84 -1.73
C ASP A 258 -13.11 13.46 -1.27
N GLN A 259 -13.66 12.39 -1.85
CA GLN A 259 -13.35 11.01 -1.46
C GLN A 259 -12.95 10.16 -2.67
N THR A 260 -12.01 9.24 -2.48
CA THR A 260 -11.49 8.38 -3.56
C THR A 260 -12.33 7.14 -3.82
N ASN A 261 -13.47 7.00 -3.14
CA ASN A 261 -14.46 5.92 -3.35
C ASN A 261 -15.77 6.44 -3.99
N GLU A 262 -15.80 7.70 -4.45
CA GLU A 262 -16.95 8.26 -5.16
C GLU A 262 -16.80 8.14 -6.68
N ALA A 263 -17.92 8.13 -7.40
CA ALA A 263 -17.93 7.94 -8.86
C ALA A 263 -17.07 8.97 -9.61
N GLY A 264 -17.01 10.22 -9.11
CA GLY A 264 -16.19 11.27 -9.70
C GLY A 264 -14.69 10.97 -9.72
N PHE A 265 -14.21 10.03 -8.89
CA PHE A 265 -12.83 9.58 -8.92
C PHE A 265 -12.52 8.76 -10.17
N LEU A 266 -13.43 7.87 -10.59
CA LEU A 266 -13.28 7.11 -11.83
C LEU A 266 -13.39 8.01 -13.07
N ASP A 267 -14.30 9.00 -13.05
CA ASP A 267 -14.41 9.99 -14.13
C ASP A 267 -13.11 10.80 -14.28
N TYR A 268 -12.47 11.16 -13.16
CA TYR A 268 -11.17 11.81 -13.17
C TYR A 268 -10.08 10.90 -13.76
N ILE A 269 -10.02 9.63 -13.34
CA ILE A 269 -9.04 8.67 -13.85
C ILE A 269 -9.16 8.51 -15.37
N ASP A 270 -10.39 8.36 -15.88
CA ASP A 270 -10.65 8.21 -17.30
C ASP A 270 -10.20 9.45 -18.08
N SER A 271 -10.60 10.64 -17.63
CA SER A 271 -10.27 11.90 -18.32
C SER A 271 -8.80 12.30 -18.22
N ALA A 272 -8.10 11.94 -17.14
CA ALA A 272 -6.69 12.25 -16.91
C ALA A 272 -5.74 11.11 -17.27
N PHE A 273 -6.23 10.04 -17.91
CA PHE A 273 -5.51 8.77 -18.07
C PHE A 273 -4.08 8.95 -18.63
N ASP A 274 -3.93 9.70 -19.72
CA ASP A 274 -2.63 9.84 -20.40
C ASP A 274 -1.59 10.57 -19.53
N ASP A 275 -2.00 11.64 -18.81
CA ASP A 275 -1.13 12.37 -17.86
C ASP A 275 -0.73 11.45 -16.69
N LEU A 276 -1.68 10.67 -16.16
CA LEU A 276 -1.42 9.72 -15.08
C LEU A 276 -0.47 8.59 -15.52
N ALA A 277 -0.67 8.05 -16.72
CA ALA A 277 0.18 7.01 -17.29
C ALA A 277 1.61 7.53 -17.58
N GLU A 278 1.75 8.77 -18.05
CA GLU A 278 3.07 9.39 -18.24
C GLU A 278 3.81 9.58 -16.92
N ARG A 279 3.12 10.04 -15.87
CA ARG A 279 3.70 10.18 -14.53
C ARG A 279 4.10 8.84 -13.94
N ALA A 280 3.26 7.82 -14.09
CA ALA A 280 3.58 6.47 -13.66
C ALA A 280 4.85 5.94 -14.35
N ARG A 281 4.96 6.12 -15.67
CA ARG A 281 6.17 5.77 -16.44
C ARG A 281 7.41 6.53 -15.96
N ALA A 282 7.28 7.82 -15.67
CA ALA A 282 8.38 8.62 -15.13
C ALA A 282 8.82 8.13 -13.74
N SER A 283 7.87 7.77 -12.86
CA SER A 283 8.18 7.18 -11.56
C SER A 283 8.80 5.78 -11.67
N MET A 284 8.36 4.96 -12.62
CA MET A 284 8.98 3.64 -12.92
C MET A 284 10.44 3.78 -13.38
N ALA A 285 10.74 4.83 -14.15
CA ALA A 285 12.06 5.06 -14.72
C ALA A 285 13.05 5.70 -13.73
N ASP A 286 12.58 6.22 -12.59
CA ASP A 286 13.44 6.83 -11.57
C ASP A 286 14.22 5.75 -10.79
N PRO A 287 15.56 5.74 -10.85
CA PRO A 287 16.37 4.76 -10.12
C PRO A 287 16.15 4.78 -8.59
N ALA A 288 15.73 5.90 -8.03
CA ALA A 288 15.44 6.02 -6.60
C ALA A 288 14.24 5.15 -6.17
N ASN A 289 13.35 4.82 -7.12
CA ASN A 289 12.16 4.00 -6.86
C ASN A 289 12.42 2.50 -7.07
N ALA A 290 13.56 2.09 -7.66
CA ALA A 290 13.86 0.68 -7.96
C ALA A 290 13.69 -0.32 -6.78
N PRO A 291 13.96 0.05 -5.52
CA PRO A 291 13.67 -0.81 -4.37
C PRO A 291 12.19 -1.06 -4.08
N LEU A 292 11.27 -0.37 -4.77
CA LEU A 292 9.82 -0.56 -4.61
C LEU A 292 9.21 -1.36 -5.76
N LEU A 293 9.83 -1.35 -6.93
CA LEU A 293 9.19 -1.81 -8.16
C LEU A 293 9.31 -3.32 -8.35
N ALA A 294 8.29 -3.90 -8.97
CA ALA A 294 8.29 -5.25 -9.52
C ALA A 294 8.29 -5.16 -11.06
N PRO A 295 9.46 -5.19 -11.73
CA PRO A 295 9.53 -5.14 -13.19
C PRO A 295 8.86 -6.35 -13.86
N GLU A 296 8.58 -7.42 -13.12
CA GLU A 296 7.87 -8.61 -13.58
C GLU A 296 6.35 -8.43 -13.72
N CYS A 297 5.78 -7.29 -13.30
CA CYS A 297 4.35 -7.02 -13.49
C CYS A 297 3.97 -7.08 -14.98
N GLY A 298 2.79 -7.62 -15.26
CA GLY A 298 2.32 -8.00 -16.61
C GLY A 298 2.59 -9.46 -16.96
N ALA A 299 3.45 -10.17 -16.23
CA ALA A 299 3.54 -11.62 -16.30
C ALA A 299 2.40 -12.29 -15.52
N GLY A 300 1.84 -13.38 -16.05
CA GLY A 300 0.91 -14.28 -15.34
C GLY A 300 1.53 -14.86 -14.07
N PRO A 301 0.71 -15.41 -13.15
CA PRO A 301 1.24 -16.18 -12.02
C PRO A 301 2.11 -17.33 -12.56
N GLY A 302 3.38 -17.33 -12.16
CA GLY A 302 4.37 -18.36 -12.50
C GLY A 302 4.42 -19.48 -11.49
#